data_AF-A0A3M1E5P1-F1
#
_entry.id   AF-A0A3M1E5P1-F1
#
_cell.length_a   1.000
_cell.length_b   1.000
_cell.length_c   1.000
_cell.angle_alpha   90.00
_cell.angle_beta   90.00
_cell.angle_gamma   90.00
#
_symmetry.space_group_name_H-M   'P 1'
#
loop_
_entity.id
_entity.type
_entity.pdbx_description
1 polymer ?
#
loop_
_entity_poly.entity_id
_entity_poly.type
_entity_poly.pdbx_seq_one_letter_code
_entity_poly.pdbx_strand_id
1 'polypeptide(L)'
;MKKRTRILVVLGGVVLCWLALGGLALAQGGDGGSAAAVGGGVLAPLAAAALGIERLLEAVWGIAESIIGVVGKVGKELPDKPEYVRFKTWASAVLGILVGIILASAANLGMFGMLDLPVNHRADVFITGLVIGSGSKFTHDVIGIFYEWKKLIEVRRSERY
;
A
#
# COMPACT_ATOMS: atom_id res chain seq x y z
N MET A 1 20.93 -16.83 21.80
CA MET A 1 20.01 -17.50 20.85
C MET A 1 18.95 -16.60 20.19
N LYS A 2 18.75 -15.31 20.57
CA LYS A 2 17.65 -14.44 20.07
C LYS A 2 17.82 -13.79 18.67
N LYS A 3 19.04 -13.70 18.11
CA LYS A 3 19.29 -12.98 16.84
C LYS A 3 18.89 -13.77 15.59
N ARG A 4 19.10 -15.10 15.57
CA ARG A 4 18.79 -15.95 14.41
C ARG A 4 17.29 -16.07 14.14
N THR A 5 16.47 -16.13 15.19
CA THR A 5 15.01 -16.20 15.09
C THR A 5 14.42 -14.93 14.47
N ARG A 6 14.98 -13.75 14.76
CA ARG A 6 14.51 -12.47 14.18
C ARG A 6 14.83 -12.34 12.70
N ILE A 7 16.00 -12.80 12.27
CA ILE A 7 16.40 -12.81 10.85
C ILE A 7 15.51 -13.77 10.06
N LEU A 8 15.19 -14.94 10.62
CA LEU A 8 14.27 -15.90 10.00
C LEU A 8 12.84 -15.36 9.87
N VAL A 9 12.36 -14.56 10.84
CA VAL A 9 11.04 -13.92 10.75
C VAL A 9 11.00 -12.84 9.68
N VAL A 10 12.06 -12.02 9.55
CA VAL A 10 12.14 -10.97 8.52
C VAL A 10 12.27 -11.59 7.12
N LEU A 11 13.17 -12.57 6.94
CA LEU A 11 13.30 -13.30 5.67
C LEU A 11 12.02 -14.05 5.32
N GLY A 12 11.39 -14.69 6.29
CA GLY A 12 10.09 -15.34 6.11
C GLY A 12 9.01 -14.36 5.66
N GLY A 13 8.95 -13.16 6.26
CA GLY A 13 8.01 -12.10 5.88
C GLY A 13 8.25 -11.55 4.47
N VAL A 14 9.52 -11.35 4.08
CA VAL A 14 9.88 -10.90 2.72
C VAL A 14 9.51 -11.96 1.67
N VAL A 15 9.78 -13.24 1.94
CA VAL A 15 9.42 -14.34 1.04
C VAL A 15 7.90 -14.50 0.95
N LEU A 16 7.17 -14.37 2.06
CA LEU A 16 5.70 -14.38 2.06
C LEU A 16 5.11 -13.19 1.29
N CYS A 17 5.68 -12.00 1.43
CA CYS A 17 5.28 -10.82 0.69
C CYS A 17 5.53 -11.01 -0.82
N TRP A 18 6.68 -11.58 -1.18
CA TRP A 18 7.02 -11.89 -2.57
C TRP A 18 6.09 -12.96 -3.17
N LEU A 19 5.74 -14.00 -2.42
CA LEU A 19 4.78 -15.03 -2.83
C LEU A 19 3.34 -14.49 -2.92
N ALA A 20 2.94 -13.59 -2.02
CA ALA A 20 1.63 -12.94 -2.09
C ALA A 20 1.50 -12.02 -3.32
N LEU A 21 2.56 -11.27 -3.62
CA LEU A 21 2.62 -10.43 -4.83
C LEU A 21 2.68 -11.26 -6.12
N GLY A 22 3.44 -12.36 -6.12
CA GLY A 22 3.49 -13.30 -7.25
C GLY A 22 2.18 -14.07 -7.46
N GLY A 23 1.49 -14.44 -6.38
CA GLY A 23 0.17 -15.08 -6.43
C GLY A 23 -0.93 -14.17 -6.96
N LEU A 24 -0.85 -12.85 -6.68
CA LEU A 24 -1.79 -11.87 -7.20
C LEU A 24 -1.66 -11.68 -8.73
N ALA A 25 -0.43 -11.79 -9.25
CA ALA A 25 -0.17 -11.72 -10.70
C ALA A 25 -0.71 -12.95 -11.46
N LEU A 26 -0.75 -14.12 -10.82
CA LEU A 26 -1.30 -15.35 -11.41
C LEU A 26 -2.83 -15.42 -11.36
N ALA A 27 -3.48 -14.62 -10.52
CA ALA A 27 -4.94 -14.59 -10.40
C ALA A 27 -5.64 -13.73 -11.48
N GLN A 28 -4.90 -12.91 -12.23
CA GLN A 28 -5.45 -12.02 -13.27
C GLN A 28 -5.65 -12.70 -14.64
N GLY A 29 -5.42 -14.00 -14.77
CA GLY A 29 -5.60 -14.76 -16.01
C GLY A 29 -7.04 -15.24 -16.31
N GLY A 30 -8.07 -14.65 -15.69
CA GLY A 30 -9.47 -15.07 -15.85
C GLY A 30 -10.24 -14.18 -16.83
N ASP A 31 -10.75 -14.79 -17.90
CA ASP A 31 -11.45 -14.17 -19.03
C ASP A 31 -12.55 -13.15 -18.66
N GLY A 32 -12.61 -12.09 -19.48
CA GLY A 32 -13.46 -10.92 -19.30
C GLY A 32 -14.97 -11.19 -19.34
N GLY A 33 -15.70 -10.41 -18.54
CA GLY A 33 -17.16 -10.39 -18.58
C GLY A 33 -17.80 -9.30 -17.71
N SER A 34 -18.51 -8.39 -18.38
CA SER A 34 -19.57 -7.48 -17.90
C SER A 34 -19.17 -6.06 -17.45
N ALA A 35 -19.79 -5.08 -18.12
CA ALA A 35 -19.62 -3.64 -17.93
C ALA A 35 -20.02 -3.12 -16.53
N ALA A 36 -20.79 -3.88 -15.74
CA ALA A 36 -21.05 -3.58 -14.33
C ALA A 36 -19.89 -4.01 -13.40
N ALA A 37 -19.01 -4.89 -13.88
CA ALA A 37 -17.77 -5.30 -13.24
C ALA A 37 -16.56 -4.43 -13.64
N VAL A 38 -16.72 -3.46 -14.54
CA VAL A 38 -15.62 -2.57 -14.99
C VAL A 38 -15.18 -1.60 -13.90
N GLY A 39 -16.10 -1.20 -13.01
CA GLY A 39 -15.74 -0.44 -11.80
C GLY A 39 -15.06 -1.31 -10.75
N GLY A 40 -15.62 -2.46 -10.40
CA GLY A 40 -15.10 -3.32 -9.33
C GLY A 40 -13.84 -4.12 -9.71
N GLY A 41 -13.76 -4.60 -10.95
CA GLY A 41 -12.68 -5.45 -11.45
C GLY A 41 -11.37 -4.72 -11.71
N VAL A 42 -11.43 -3.41 -12.03
CA VAL A 42 -10.24 -2.57 -12.23
C VAL A 42 -9.83 -1.89 -10.92
N LEU A 43 -10.79 -1.42 -10.13
CA LEU A 43 -10.48 -0.70 -8.88
C LEU A 43 -10.03 -1.64 -7.77
N ALA A 44 -10.53 -2.87 -7.68
CA ALA A 44 -10.12 -3.79 -6.61
C ALA A 44 -8.63 -4.16 -6.66
N PRO A 45 -8.04 -4.52 -7.81
CA PRO A 45 -6.59 -4.75 -7.90
C PRO A 45 -5.77 -3.48 -7.64
N LEU A 46 -6.22 -2.31 -8.11
CA LEU A 46 -5.55 -1.04 -7.86
C LEU A 46 -5.55 -0.66 -6.37
N ALA A 47 -6.68 -0.84 -5.70
CA ALA A 47 -6.81 -0.60 -4.27
C ALA A 47 -6.00 -1.61 -3.45
N ALA A 48 -5.99 -2.89 -3.84
CA ALA A 48 -5.16 -3.91 -3.21
C ALA A 48 -3.66 -3.59 -3.36
N ALA A 49 -3.23 -3.12 -4.55
CA ALA A 49 -1.86 -2.67 -4.78
C ALA A 49 -1.50 -1.45 -3.92
N ALA A 50 -2.38 -0.45 -3.84
CA ALA A 50 -2.17 0.74 -3.01
C ALA A 50 -2.04 0.38 -1.51
N LEU A 51 -2.91 -0.51 -1.00
CA LEU A 51 -2.83 -1.02 0.37
C LEU A 51 -1.55 -1.82 0.60
N GLY A 52 -1.13 -2.63 -0.37
CA GLY A 52 0.11 -3.39 -0.32
C GLY A 52 1.34 -2.49 -0.19
N ILE A 53 1.37 -1.36 -0.90
CA ILE A 53 2.45 -0.36 -0.82
C ILE A 53 2.49 0.27 0.57
N GLU A 54 1.34 0.63 1.15
CA GLU A 54 1.27 1.19 2.51
C GLU A 54 1.89 0.23 3.54
N ARG A 55 1.51 -1.05 3.49
CA ARG A 55 2.06 -2.09 4.38
C ARG A 55 3.55 -2.32 4.18
N LEU A 56 4.02 -2.25 2.93
CA LEU A 56 5.44 -2.35 2.62
C LEU A 56 6.22 -1.17 3.20
N LEU A 57 5.73 0.06 3.04
CA LEU A 57 6.39 1.27 3.55
C LEU A 57 6.43 1.28 5.08
N GLU A 58 5.33 0.91 5.74
CA GLU A 58 5.29 0.73 7.20
C GLU A 58 6.32 -0.31 7.65
N ALA A 59 6.41 -1.46 6.97
CA ALA A 59 7.37 -2.50 7.30
C ALA A 59 8.83 -2.03 7.10
N VAL A 60 9.11 -1.33 6.00
CA VAL A 60 10.45 -0.76 5.73
C VAL A 60 10.85 0.21 6.83
N TRP A 61 9.97 1.13 7.21
CA TRP A 61 10.26 2.05 8.30
C TRP A 61 10.38 1.38 9.66
N GLY A 62 9.52 0.41 9.95
CA GLY A 62 9.61 -0.36 11.19
C GLY A 62 10.93 -1.14 11.29
N ILE A 63 11.41 -1.69 10.17
CA ILE A 63 12.73 -2.32 10.08
C ILE A 63 13.85 -1.29 10.28
N ALA A 64 13.79 -0.15 9.60
CA ALA A 64 14.79 0.92 9.71
C ALA A 64 14.90 1.43 11.16
N GLU A 65 13.77 1.71 11.81
CA GLU A 65 13.69 2.14 13.20
C GLU A 65 14.19 1.03 14.16
N SER A 66 13.88 -0.23 13.88
CA SER A 66 14.38 -1.37 14.66
C SER A 66 15.90 -1.49 14.57
N ILE A 67 16.48 -1.30 13.37
CA ILE A 67 17.93 -1.34 13.16
C ILE A 67 18.61 -0.17 13.88
N ILE A 68 18.08 1.05 13.72
CA ILE A 68 18.61 2.25 14.39
C ILE A 68 18.55 2.09 15.92
N GLY A 69 17.44 1.58 16.45
CA GLY A 69 17.26 1.31 17.88
C GLY A 69 18.17 0.21 18.45
N VAL A 70 18.66 -0.70 17.61
CA VAL A 70 19.61 -1.75 18.00
C VAL A 70 21.06 -1.24 17.95
N VAL A 71 21.38 -0.32 17.03
CA VAL A 71 22.75 0.19 16.80
C VAL A 71 23.10 1.37 17.70
N GLY A 72 22.11 2.15 18.17
CA GLY A 72 22.37 3.28 19.07
C GLY A 72 21.35 3.40 20.20
N LYS A 73 21.81 3.77 21.40
CA LYS A 73 20.94 4.24 22.51
C LYS A 73 20.09 5.47 22.14
N VAL A 74 20.43 6.13 21.02
CA VAL A 74 19.77 7.31 20.43
C VAL A 74 18.43 6.97 19.75
N GLY A 75 18.19 5.69 19.40
CA GLY A 75 16.98 5.28 18.67
C GLY A 75 15.65 5.41 19.42
N LYS A 76 15.67 5.71 20.73
CA LYS A 76 14.44 5.93 21.52
C LYS A 76 13.91 7.37 21.47
N GLU A 77 14.74 8.36 21.15
CA GLU A 77 14.35 9.78 21.20
C GLU A 77 14.05 10.40 19.82
N LEU A 78 14.37 9.69 18.74
CA LEU A 78 14.13 10.12 17.36
C LEU A 78 12.66 10.06 16.91
N PRO A 79 11.85 9.05 17.29
CA PRO A 79 10.47 8.91 16.81
C PRO A 79 9.53 10.05 17.23
N ASP A 80 9.80 10.67 18.38
CA ASP A 80 8.94 11.71 18.95
C ASP A 80 9.25 13.12 18.42
N LYS A 81 10.30 13.29 17.61
CA LYS A 81 10.62 14.61 17.05
C LYS A 81 9.66 14.94 15.90
N PRO A 82 8.96 16.10 15.94
CA PRO A 82 8.00 16.47 14.90
C PRO A 82 8.64 16.61 13.51
N GLU A 83 9.92 16.97 13.45
CA GLU A 83 10.71 17.02 12.21
C GLU A 83 10.90 15.64 11.58
N TYR A 84 11.15 14.61 12.40
CA TYR A 84 11.31 13.22 11.94
C TYR A 84 10.00 12.66 11.40
N VAL A 85 8.88 12.90 12.07
CA VAL A 85 7.54 12.48 11.60
C VAL A 85 7.18 13.14 10.26
N ARG A 86 7.48 14.43 10.09
CA ARG A 86 7.29 15.15 8.82
C ARG A 86 8.15 14.59 7.71
N PHE A 87 9.44 14.37 7.97
CA PHE A 87 10.35 13.75 7.01
C PHE A 87 9.88 12.36 6.60
N LYS A 88 9.55 11.50 7.57
CA LYS A 88 9.03 10.15 7.33
C LYS A 88 7.76 10.18 6.49
N THR A 89 6.84 11.11 6.77
CA THR A 89 5.60 11.26 6.01
C THR A 89 5.87 11.64 4.55
N TRP A 90 6.71 12.66 4.32
CA TRP A 90 7.07 13.09 2.97
C TRP A 90 7.87 12.02 2.21
N ALA A 91 8.86 11.41 2.86
CA ALA A 91 9.69 10.36 2.27
C ALA A 91 8.85 9.12 1.91
N SER A 92 7.86 8.75 2.75
CA SER A 92 6.92 7.67 2.45
C SER A 92 6.05 7.99 1.24
N ALA A 93 5.59 9.24 1.09
CA ALA A 93 4.80 9.64 -0.06
C ALA A 93 5.61 9.54 -1.37
N VAL A 94 6.85 10.03 -1.36
CA VAL A 94 7.75 9.94 -2.53
C VAL A 94 8.08 8.48 -2.85
N LEU A 95 8.44 7.68 -1.84
CA LEU A 95 8.72 6.26 -2.03
C LEU A 95 7.50 5.49 -2.53
N GLY A 96 6.30 5.77 -2.01
CA GLY A 96 5.06 5.16 -2.47
C GLY A 96 4.80 5.43 -3.94
N ILE A 97 4.99 6.67 -4.40
CA ILE A 97 4.90 7.03 -5.82
C ILE A 97 5.91 6.26 -6.67
N LEU A 98 7.18 6.23 -6.25
CA LEU A 98 8.22 5.51 -6.98
C LEU A 98 7.93 4.02 -7.07
N VAL A 99 7.53 3.39 -5.96
CA VAL A 99 7.16 1.97 -5.93
C VAL A 99 5.94 1.72 -6.81
N GLY A 100 4.91 2.58 -6.76
CA GLY A 100 3.73 2.47 -7.62
C GLY A 100 4.06 2.53 -9.11
N ILE A 101 4.94 3.45 -9.52
CA ILE A 101 5.42 3.56 -10.92
C ILE A 101 6.20 2.31 -11.33
N ILE A 102 7.11 1.82 -10.49
CA ILE A 102 7.86 0.59 -10.77
C ILE A 102 6.92 -0.60 -10.91
N LEU A 103 5.96 -0.74 -9.99
CA LEU A 103 5.00 -1.85 -9.99
C LEU A 103 4.12 -1.82 -11.24
N ALA A 104 3.57 -0.65 -11.60
CA ALA A 104 2.75 -0.50 -12.80
C ALA A 104 3.56 -0.80 -14.08
N SER A 105 4.81 -0.34 -14.14
CA SER A 105 5.71 -0.63 -15.26
C SER A 105 6.06 -2.12 -15.36
N ALA A 106 6.39 -2.76 -14.24
CA ALA A 106 6.76 -4.18 -14.20
C ALA A 106 5.57 -5.11 -14.54
N ALA A 107 4.36 -4.76 -14.10
CA ALA A 107 3.14 -5.51 -14.39
C ALA A 107 2.42 -5.05 -15.66
N ASN A 108 2.98 -4.05 -16.37
CA ASN A 108 2.40 -3.42 -17.55
C ASN A 108 0.94 -2.95 -17.36
N LEU A 109 0.63 -2.39 -16.19
CA LEU A 109 -0.71 -1.96 -15.81
C LEU A 109 -1.05 -0.60 -16.42
N GLY A 110 -2.12 -0.54 -17.20
CA GLY A 110 -2.67 0.69 -17.78
C GLY A 110 -4.16 0.82 -17.51
N MET A 111 -4.56 1.83 -16.74
CA MET A 111 -5.95 2.10 -16.38
C MET A 111 -6.75 2.59 -17.60
N PHE A 112 -6.15 3.41 -18.46
CA PHE A 112 -6.82 3.90 -19.67
C PHE A 112 -6.97 2.79 -20.71
N GLY A 113 -5.99 1.89 -20.82
CA GLY A 113 -6.07 0.70 -21.65
C GLY A 113 -7.21 -0.23 -21.22
N MET A 114 -7.44 -0.38 -19.91
CA MET A 114 -8.59 -1.15 -19.39
C MET A 114 -9.95 -0.48 -19.65
N LEU A 115 -9.98 0.83 -19.87
CA LEU A 115 -11.17 1.61 -20.21
C LEU A 115 -11.37 1.76 -21.73
N ASP A 116 -10.55 1.10 -22.54
CA ASP A 116 -10.53 1.20 -24.00
C ASP A 116 -10.35 2.65 -24.51
N LEU A 117 -9.62 3.47 -23.75
CA LEU A 117 -9.34 4.85 -24.09
C LEU A 117 -8.03 4.94 -24.90
N PRO A 118 -8.01 5.66 -26.05
CA PRO A 118 -6.85 5.75 -26.91
C PRO A 118 -5.80 6.72 -26.33
N VAL A 119 -4.99 6.22 -25.41
CA VAL A 119 -3.89 6.96 -24.76
C VAL A 119 -2.55 6.29 -25.08
N ASN A 120 -1.47 7.07 -25.11
CA ASN A 120 -0.13 6.50 -25.24
C ASN A 120 0.16 5.55 -24.08
N HIS A 121 0.49 4.30 -24.41
CA HIS A 121 0.72 3.23 -23.43
C HIS A 121 1.72 3.60 -22.33
N ARG A 122 2.80 4.32 -22.65
CA ARG A 122 3.79 4.75 -21.63
C ARG A 122 3.21 5.77 -20.67
N ALA A 123 2.38 6.68 -21.17
CA ALA A 123 1.71 7.68 -20.34
C ALA A 123 0.65 7.03 -19.46
N ASP A 124 -0.10 6.06 -19.99
CA ASP A 124 -1.09 5.31 -19.23
C ASP A 124 -0.47 4.53 -18.06
N VAL A 125 0.61 3.79 -18.32
CA VAL A 125 1.34 3.04 -17.28
C VAL A 125 1.93 3.97 -16.23
N PHE A 126 2.48 5.12 -16.64
CA PHE A 126 3.02 6.12 -15.71
C PHE A 126 1.93 6.73 -14.82
N ILE A 127 0.79 7.14 -15.41
CA ILE A 127 -0.33 7.71 -14.66
C ILE A 127 -0.92 6.66 -13.72
N THR A 128 -1.07 5.42 -14.18
CA THR A 128 -1.55 4.30 -13.37
C THR A 128 -0.64 4.07 -12.16
N GLY A 129 0.68 4.04 -12.37
CA GLY A 129 1.64 3.91 -11.28
C GLY A 129 1.63 5.08 -10.30
N LEU A 130 1.43 6.30 -10.79
CA LEU A 130 1.29 7.49 -9.95
C LEU A 130 0.01 7.44 -9.11
N VAL A 131 -1.12 7.02 -9.69
CA VAL A 131 -2.39 6.82 -8.99
C VAL A 131 -2.26 5.73 -7.92
N ILE A 132 -1.67 4.58 -8.25
CA ILE A 132 -1.42 3.49 -7.29
C ILE A 132 -0.53 3.97 -6.13
N GLY A 133 0.58 4.63 -6.46
CA GLY A 133 1.57 5.05 -5.46
C GLY A 133 1.07 6.19 -4.55
N SER A 134 0.34 7.15 -5.13
CA SER A 134 -0.28 8.25 -4.38
C SER A 134 -1.50 7.79 -3.56
N GLY A 135 -2.19 6.74 -4.00
CA GLY A 135 -3.34 6.15 -3.32
C GLY A 135 -3.05 5.54 -1.94
N SER A 136 -1.79 5.22 -1.64
CA SER A 136 -1.39 4.64 -0.34
C SER A 136 -1.81 5.48 0.88
N LYS A 137 -1.86 6.81 0.76
CA LYS A 137 -2.33 7.68 1.85
C LYS A 137 -3.85 7.79 1.91
N PHE A 138 -4.52 7.71 0.77
CA PHE A 138 -5.97 7.76 0.66
C PHE A 138 -6.62 6.57 1.37
N THR A 139 -6.01 5.38 1.32
CA THR A 139 -6.56 4.18 1.96
C THR A 139 -6.68 4.32 3.48
N HIS A 140 -5.70 4.92 4.15
CA HIS A 140 -5.77 5.21 5.58
C HIS A 140 -6.92 6.16 5.93
N ASP A 141 -7.08 7.25 5.17
CA ASP A 141 -8.11 8.26 5.41
C ASP A 141 -9.51 7.68 5.16
N VAL A 142 -9.68 6.85 4.12
CA VAL A 142 -10.93 6.14 3.85
C VAL A 142 -11.29 5.19 4.98
N ILE A 143 -10.34 4.36 5.44
CA ILE A 143 -10.59 3.45 6.56
C ILE A 143 -10.97 4.22 7.82
N GLY A 144 -10.29 5.33 8.12
CA GLY A 144 -10.61 6.21 9.24
C GLY A 144 -12.05 6.71 9.21
N ILE A 145 -12.50 7.21 8.06
CA ILE A 145 -13.88 7.68 7.86
C ILE A 145 -14.89 6.55 8.09
N PHE A 146 -14.63 5.34 7.58
CA PHE A 146 -15.50 4.18 7.81
C PHE A 146 -15.59 3.79 9.28
N TYR A 147 -14.47 3.87 10.02
CA TYR A 147 -14.47 3.63 11.47
C TYR A 147 -15.29 4.67 12.23
N GLU A 148 -15.15 5.96 11.90
CA GLU A 148 -15.95 7.03 12.50
C GLU A 148 -17.44 6.85 12.21
N TRP A 149 -17.79 6.51 10.97
CA TRP A 149 -19.18 6.21 10.57
C TRP A 149 -19.76 5.04 11.36
N LYS A 150 -19.01 3.94 11.49
CA LYS A 150 -19.45 2.78 12.29
C LYS A 150 -19.72 3.19 13.74
N LYS A 151 -18.82 3.98 14.34
CA LYS A 151 -18.96 4.48 15.70
C LYS A 151 -20.21 5.36 15.86
N LEU A 152 -20.49 6.25 14.91
CA LEU A 152 -21.69 7.08 14.91
C LEU A 152 -22.99 6.25 14.82
N ILE A 153 -22.99 5.20 14.00
CA ILE A 153 -24.13 4.27 13.89
C ILE A 153 -24.35 3.50 15.20
N GLU A 154 -23.27 3.10 15.85
CA GLU A 154 -23.33 2.34 17.12
C GLU A 154 -23.86 3.20 18.27
N VAL A 155 -23.40 4.45 18.38
CA VAL A 155 -23.96 5.45 19.34
C VAL A 155 -25.45 5.68 19.09
N ARG A 156 -25.85 5.92 17.83
CA ARG A 156 -27.27 6.10 17.47
C ARG A 156 -28.11 4.84 17.75
N ARG A 157 -27.50 3.65 17.72
CA ARG A 157 -28.19 2.39 18.07
C ARG A 157 -28.38 2.26 19.57
N SER A 158 -27.40 2.65 20.40
CA SER A 158 -27.54 2.62 21.86
C SER A 158 -28.53 3.65 22.42
N GLU A 159 -28.80 4.75 21.72
CA GLU A 159 -29.82 5.72 22.13
C GLU A 159 -31.27 5.25 21.88
N ARG A 160 -31.45 4.17 21.11
CA ARG A 160 -32.79 3.61 20.81
C ARG A 160 -33.22 2.48 21.75
N TYR A 161 -32.40 2.11 22.73
CA TYR A 161 -32.67 1.09 23.75
C TYR A 161 -32.38 1.63 25.14
#